data_AF-A0A829H5U4-F1
#
_entry.id   AF-A0A829H5U4-F1
#
_cell.length_a   1.000
_cell.length_b   1.000
_cell.length_c   1.000
_cell.angle_alpha   90.00
_cell.angle_beta   90.00
_cell.angle_gamma   90.00
#
_symmetry.space_group_name_H-M   'P 1'
#
loop_
_entity.id
_entity.type
_entity.pdbx_description
1 polymer ?
#
loop_
_entity_poly.entity_id
_entity_poly.type
_entity_poly.pdbx_seq_one_letter_code
_entity_poly.pdbx_strand_id
1 'polypeptide(L)' 'QTIKLGNHFDPMAGVSATSTNGPVTISYEGEVNTQKAGRYTLIYTATDQNGQQTQQTIVVTVE' A
#
# COMPACT_ATOMS: atom_id res chain seq x y z
N GLN A 1 -7.13 7.21 1.46
CA GLN A 1 -6.14 8.15 0.87
C GLN A 1 -6.81 8.87 -0.28
N THR A 2 -6.57 10.17 -0.46
CA THR A 2 -7.09 10.92 -1.63
C THR A 2 -5.95 11.63 -2.33
N ILE A 3 -5.91 11.54 -3.66
CA ILE A 3 -4.89 12.17 -4.50
C ILE A 3 -5.55 12.91 -5.66
N LYS A 4 -4.96 14.03 -6.09
CA LYS A 4 -5.47 14.79 -7.24
C LYS A 4 -5.17 14.08 -8.55
N LEU A 5 -6.06 14.20 -9.52
CA LEU A 5 -5.87 13.71 -10.89
C LEU A 5 -4.53 14.19 -11.47
N GLY A 6 -3.74 13.26 -11.97
CA GLY A 6 -2.44 13.49 -12.59
C GLY A 6 -1.28 13.72 -11.61
N ASN A 7 -1.52 13.76 -10.31
CA ASN A 7 -0.43 13.82 -9.34
C ASN A 7 0.36 12.50 -9.33
N HIS A 8 1.66 12.62 -9.04
CA HIS A 8 2.49 11.46 -8.74
C HIS A 8 1.98 10.77 -7.47
N PHE A 9 1.94 9.44 -7.51
CA PHE A 9 1.58 8.59 -6.40
C PHE A 9 2.63 7.49 -6.26
N ASP A 10 3.28 7.45 -5.10
CA ASP A 10 4.17 6.37 -4.69
C ASP A 10 3.42 5.47 -3.70
N PRO A 11 3.10 4.21 -4.08
CA PRO A 11 2.41 3.27 -3.20
C PRO A 11 3.17 2.96 -1.91
N MET A 12 4.48 3.16 -1.84
CA MET A 12 5.29 2.84 -0.66
C MET A 12 5.61 4.08 0.20
N ALA A 13 5.22 5.28 -0.22
CA ALA A 13 5.49 6.49 0.52
C ALA A 13 4.81 6.47 1.91
N GLY A 14 5.63 6.48 2.96
CA GLY A 14 5.17 6.47 4.35
C GLY A 14 4.66 5.10 4.85
N VAL A 15 4.77 4.05 4.05
CA VAL A 15 4.41 2.69 4.46
C VAL A 15 5.51 2.12 5.35
N SER A 16 5.12 1.61 6.51
CA SER A 16 6.04 0.98 7.47
C SER A 16 5.33 -0.16 8.20
N ALA A 17 6.11 -1.13 8.66
CA ALA A 17 5.64 -2.24 9.47
C ALA A 17 6.72 -2.60 10.49
N THR A 18 6.30 -3.10 11.65
CA THR A 18 7.21 -3.54 12.72
C THR A 18 6.77 -4.92 13.20
N SER A 19 7.74 -5.73 13.65
CA SER A 19 7.48 -7.02 14.27
C SER A 19 8.36 -7.16 15.51
N THR A 20 7.85 -7.83 16.54
CA THR A 20 8.63 -8.23 17.71
C THR A 20 9.64 -9.32 17.38
N ASN A 21 9.47 -9.98 16.23
CA ASN A 21 10.26 -11.13 15.83
C ASN A 21 11.44 -10.77 14.94
N GLY A 22 11.66 -9.50 14.56
CA GLY A 22 12.78 -9.08 13.69
C GLY A 22 12.33 -8.29 12.46
N PRO A 23 13.15 -8.28 11.38
CA PRO A 23 12.86 -7.48 10.19
C PRO A 23 11.57 -7.94 9.50
N VAL A 24 10.94 -6.99 8.80
CA VAL A 24 9.68 -7.17 8.09
C VAL A 24 9.85 -6.74 6.64
N THR A 25 9.39 -7.58 5.72
CA THR A 25 9.28 -7.25 4.30
C THR A 25 7.85 -6.84 4.00
N ILE A 26 7.68 -5.72 3.28
CA ILE A 26 6.37 -5.24 2.86
C ILE A 26 6.28 -5.41 1.34
N SER A 27 5.19 -6.02 0.88
CA SER A 27 4.78 -6.05 -0.52
C SER A 27 3.38 -5.44 -0.66
N TYR A 28 3.00 -5.08 -1.87
CA TYR A 28 1.64 -4.65 -2.16
C TYR A 28 1.14 -5.21 -3.49
N GLU A 29 -0.17 -5.38 -3.58
CA GLU A 29 -0.89 -5.75 -4.80
C GLU A 29 -1.92 -4.69 -5.16
N GLY A 30 -2.12 -4.49 -6.47
CA GLY A 30 -3.02 -3.50 -7.04
C GLY A 30 -2.29 -2.36 -7.75
N GLU A 31 -3.05 -1.57 -8.49
CA GLU A 31 -2.55 -0.46 -9.30
C GLU A 31 -3.47 0.74 -9.14
N VAL A 32 -2.88 1.94 -9.01
CA VAL A 32 -3.59 3.21 -8.96
C VAL A 32 -3.30 3.97 -10.24
N ASN A 33 -4.30 4.11 -11.10
CA ASN A 33 -4.18 4.94 -12.29
C ASN A 33 -4.50 6.40 -11.94
N THR A 34 -3.47 7.21 -11.74
CA THR A 34 -3.63 8.63 -11.37
C THR A 34 -4.17 9.49 -12.51
N GLN A 35 -4.21 9.00 -13.75
CA GLN A 35 -4.75 9.71 -14.91
C GLN A 35 -6.27 9.54 -15.06
N LYS A 36 -6.90 8.74 -14.19
CA LYS A 36 -8.35 8.48 -14.23
C LYS A 36 -8.93 8.63 -12.83
N ALA A 37 -9.93 9.50 -12.71
CA ALA A 37 -10.68 9.64 -11.46
C ALA A 37 -11.40 8.33 -11.13
N GLY A 38 -11.38 7.95 -9.85
CA GLY A 38 -11.93 6.69 -9.39
C GLY A 38 -11.40 6.24 -8.05
N ARG A 39 -11.92 5.11 -7.56
CA ARG A 39 -11.43 4.45 -6.36
C ARG A 39 -10.61 3.22 -6.77
N TYR A 40 -9.41 3.13 -6.23
CA TYR A 40 -8.45 2.07 -6.48
C TYR A 40 -8.11 1.38 -5.17
N THR A 41 -8.03 0.06 -5.19
CA THR A 41 -7.74 -0.75 -4.01
C THR A 41 -6.30 -1.24 -4.07
N LEU A 42 -5.57 -1.03 -2.99
CA LEU A 42 -4.26 -1.62 -2.76
C LEU A 42 -4.33 -2.54 -1.54
N ILE A 43 -3.67 -3.69 -1.64
CA ILE A 43 -3.55 -4.64 -0.54
C ILE A 43 -2.07 -4.71 -0.17
N TYR A 44 -1.73 -4.29 1.03
CA TYR A 44 -0.37 -4.39 1.57
C TYR A 44 -0.25 -5.65 2.40
N THR A 45 0.85 -6.37 2.24
CA THR A 45 1.20 -7.55 3.03
C THR A 45 2.54 -7.30 3.71
N ALA A 46 2.54 -7.34 5.04
CA ALA A 46 3.74 -7.35 5.85
C ALA A 46 4.07 -8.79 6.25
N THR A 47 5.28 -9.25 5.94
CA THR A 47 5.76 -10.60 6.28
C THR A 47 6.99 -10.48 7.17
N ASP A 48 6.96 -11.07 8.36
CA ASP A 48 8.14 -11.14 9.23
C ASP A 48 9.09 -12.28 8.83
N GLN A 49 10.28 -12.32 9.43
CA GLN A 49 11.29 -13.35 9.13
C GLN A 49 10.85 -14.79 9.42
N ASN A 50 9.81 -14.99 10.23
CA ASN A 50 9.24 -16.30 10.53
C ASN A 50 8.12 -16.70 9.56
N GLY A 51 7.82 -15.85 8.56
CA GLY A 51 6.76 -16.06 7.58
C GLY A 51 5.37 -15.69 8.09
N GLN A 52 5.24 -15.02 9.25
CA GLN A 52 3.94 -14.55 9.71
C GLN A 52 3.52 -13.31 8.90
N GLN A 53 2.27 -13.32 8.44
CA GLN A 53 1.75 -12.29 7.54
C GLN A 53 0.60 -11.51 8.18
N THR A 54 0.58 -10.21 7.93
CA THR A 54 -0.57 -9.33 8.18
C THR A 54 -0.88 -8.55 6.92
N GLN A 55 -2.18 -8.41 6.62
CA GLN A 55 -2.65 -7.68 5.45
C GLN A 55 -3.45 -6.46 5.83
N GLN A 56 -3.31 -5.39 5.05
CA GLN A 56 -4.10 -4.18 5.17
C GLN A 56 -4.55 -3.69 3.80
N THR A 57 -5.87 -3.54 3.67
CA THR A 57 -6.49 -2.99 2.45
C THR A 57 -6.64 -1.49 2.57
N ILE A 58 -6.14 -0.75 1.57
CA ILE A 58 -6.25 0.69 1.46
C ILE A 58 -7.03 1.04 0.20
N VAL A 59 -7.96 1.98 0.32
CA VAL A 59 -8.64 2.58 -0.82
C VAL A 59 -8.04 3.96 -1.08
N VAL A 60 -7.57 4.14 -2.31
CA VAL A 60 -7.05 5.41 -2.86
C VAL A 60 -8.11 6.00 -3.79
N THR A 61 -8.56 7.20 -3.48
CA THR A 61 -9.47 7.97 -4.35
C THR A 61 -8.64 8.93 -5.19
N VAL A 62 -8.78 8.87 -6.51
CA VAL A 62 -8.28 9.84 -7.48
C VAL A 62 -9.44 10.75 -7.86
N GLU A 63 -9.28 12.05 -7.70
CA GLU A 63 -10.30 13.07 -8.02
C GLU A 63 -9.72 14.33 -8.65
#